data_AF-A0A0R0D2F7-F1
#
_entry.id   AF-A0A0R0D2F7-F1
#
_cell.length_a   1.000
_cell.length_b   1.000
_cell.length_c   1.000
_cell.angle_alpha   90.00
_cell.angle_beta   90.00
_cell.angle_gamma   90.00
#
_symmetry.space_group_name_H-M   'P 1'
#
loop_
_entity.id
_entity.type
_entity.pdbx_description
1 polymer ?
#
loop_
_entity_poly.entity_id
_entity_poly.type
_entity_poly.pdbx_seq_one_letter_code
_entity_poly.pdbx_strand_id
1 'polypeptide(L)'
;MFRRPGYDALWGWFGLSYASWLPLPRVLMHEMPDDWQARMTVLLDEFDATFKNVPRYDVQIQLKQNGRFVPMPEWISYRHPDRATIEGFK
;
A
#
# COMPACT_ATOMS: atom_id res chain seq x y z
N MET A 1 -4.01 9.21 31.22
CA MET A 1 -4.27 9.16 29.76
C MET A 1 -4.19 7.70 29.34
N PHE A 2 -5.26 7.11 28.81
CA PHE A 2 -5.23 5.70 28.38
C PHE A 2 -4.36 5.56 27.12
N ARG A 3 -3.34 4.71 27.19
CA ARG A 3 -2.46 4.39 26.05
C ARG A 3 -3.29 3.73 24.95
N ARG A 4 -3.17 4.21 23.71
CA ARG A 4 -3.84 3.63 22.54
C ARG A 4 -2.77 3.03 21.63
N PRO A 5 -2.21 1.84 21.95
CA PRO A 5 -1.01 1.33 21.29
C PRO A 5 -1.19 1.16 19.77
N GLY A 6 -2.36 0.73 19.30
CA GLY A 6 -2.65 0.63 17.86
C GLY A 6 -2.75 1.99 17.17
N TYR A 7 -3.35 2.98 17.84
CA TYR A 7 -3.40 4.37 17.35
C TYR A 7 -1.98 4.93 17.24
N ASP A 8 -1.18 4.80 18.30
CA ASP A 8 0.19 5.31 18.37
C ASP A 8 1.08 4.64 17.30
N ALA A 9 0.93 3.34 17.07
CA ALA A 9 1.67 2.61 16.04
C ALA A 9 1.31 3.07 14.61
N LEU A 10 0.03 3.19 14.29
CA LEU A 10 -0.41 3.62 12.96
C LEU A 10 -0.06 5.09 12.70
N TRP A 11 -0.27 5.96 13.70
CA TRP A 11 0.14 7.36 13.62
C TRP A 11 1.64 7.53 13.50
N GLY A 12 2.42 6.74 14.23
CA GLY A 12 3.87 6.71 14.09
C GLY A 12 4.30 6.34 12.66
N TRP A 13 3.68 5.32 12.07
CA TRP A 13 4.00 4.88 10.72
C TRP A 13 3.77 5.98 9.66
N PHE A 14 2.61 6.66 9.69
CA PHE A 14 2.30 7.76 8.76
C PHE A 14 3.04 9.07 9.08
N GLY A 15 3.24 9.36 10.36
CA GLY A 15 3.93 10.57 10.82
C GLY A 15 5.39 10.64 10.36
N LEU A 16 6.04 9.49 10.19
CA LEU A 16 7.43 9.41 9.72
C LEU A 16 7.57 9.58 8.20
N SER A 17 6.50 9.38 7.42
CA SER A 17 6.54 9.45 5.95
C SER A 17 6.01 10.76 5.37
N TYR A 18 5.35 11.61 6.19
CA TYR A 18 4.55 12.76 5.74
C TYR A 18 3.55 12.40 4.61
N ALA A 19 3.21 11.11 4.47
CA ALA A 19 2.44 10.63 3.34
C ALA A 19 0.95 10.85 3.60
N SER A 20 0.31 11.68 2.78
CA SER A 20 -1.15 11.84 2.81
C SER A 20 -1.89 10.64 2.19
N TRP A 21 -1.19 9.74 1.51
CA TRP A 21 -1.73 8.59 0.79
C TRP A 21 -0.79 7.39 0.90
N LEU A 22 -1.36 6.19 0.90
CA LEU A 22 -0.61 4.93 0.91
C LEU A 22 -0.79 4.15 -0.41
N PRO A 23 0.06 4.37 -1.42
CA PRO A 23 0.07 3.55 -2.62
C PRO A 23 0.85 2.24 -2.36
N LEU A 24 0.17 1.09 -2.47
CA LEU A 24 0.80 -0.23 -2.39
C LEU A 24 0.75 -0.93 -3.76
N PRO A 25 1.89 -1.38 -4.32
CA PRO A 25 1.88 -2.20 -5.52
C PRO A 25 1.18 -3.53 -5.26
N ARG A 26 0.08 -3.80 -5.96
CA ARG A 26 -0.68 -5.06 -5.82
C ARG A 26 0.19 -6.30 -5.97
N VAL A 27 1.18 -6.27 -6.86
CA VAL A 27 2.14 -7.37 -7.06
C VAL A 27 2.86 -7.75 -5.78
N LEU A 28 3.28 -6.77 -4.96
CA LEU A 28 3.96 -7.05 -3.70
C LEU A 28 2.99 -7.51 -2.62
N MET A 29 1.73 -7.04 -2.66
CA MET A 29 0.70 -7.53 -1.74
C MET A 29 0.41 -9.03 -1.94
N HIS A 30 0.41 -9.51 -3.19
CA HIS A 30 0.26 -10.94 -3.49
C HIS A 30 1.49 -11.79 -3.10
N GLU A 31 2.64 -11.16 -2.88
CA GLU A 31 3.88 -11.83 -2.45
C GLU A 31 4.06 -11.86 -0.94
N MET A 32 3.16 -11.22 -0.19
CA MET A 32 3.13 -11.30 1.27
C MET A 32 2.85 -12.76 1.70
N PRO A 33 3.34 -13.19 2.88
CA PRO A 33 2.92 -14.45 3.49
C PRO A 33 1.39 -14.58 3.55
N ASP A 34 0.88 -15.81 3.43
CA ASP A 34 -0.56 -16.08 3.37
C ASP A 34 -1.33 -15.49 4.58
N ASP A 35 -0.76 -15.57 5.78
CA ASP A 35 -1.37 -15.00 7.00
C ASP A 35 -1.42 -13.46 6.97
N TRP A 36 -0.53 -12.80 6.24
CA TRP A 36 -0.55 -11.34 6.05
C TRP A 36 -1.65 -10.97 5.06
N GLN A 37 -1.77 -11.71 3.96
CA GLN A 37 -2.83 -11.50 2.98
C GLN A 37 -4.20 -11.66 3.63
N ALA A 38 -4.42 -12.73 4.40
CA ALA A 38 -5.67 -12.96 5.11
C ALA A 38 -6.02 -11.81 6.07
N ARG A 39 -5.07 -11.35 6.90
CA ARG A 39 -5.29 -10.22 7.81
C ARG A 39 -5.55 -8.92 7.07
N MET A 40 -4.84 -8.67 5.97
CA MET A 40 -5.05 -7.47 5.15
C MET A 40 -6.43 -7.47 4.51
N THR A 41 -6.90 -8.59 3.98
CA THR A 41 -8.25 -8.69 3.40
C THR A 41 -9.34 -8.35 4.41
N VAL A 42 -9.24 -8.88 5.64
CA VAL A 42 -10.19 -8.54 6.72
C VAL A 42 -10.21 -7.04 6.99
N LEU A 43 -9.05 -6.39 7.09
CA LEU A 43 -8.97 -4.95 7.33
C LEU A 43 -9.53 -4.12 6.18
N LEU A 44 -9.31 -4.53 4.93
CA LEU A 44 -9.87 -3.85 3.75
C LEU A 44 -11.40 -3.97 3.73
N ASP A 45 -11.94 -5.15 4.03
CA ASP A 45 -13.38 -5.37 4.12
C ASP A 45 -14.01 -4.53 5.24
N GLU A 46 -13.38 -4.48 6.42
CA GLU A 46 -13.81 -3.63 7.54
C GLU A 46 -13.75 -2.14 7.19
N PHE A 47 -12.71 -1.71 6.48
CA PHE A 47 -12.55 -0.34 6.01
C PHE A 47 -13.68 0.05 5.05
N ASP A 48 -13.91 -0.77 4.02
CA ASP A 48 -14.99 -0.57 3.05
C ASP A 48 -16.38 -0.68 3.71
N ALA A 49 -16.54 -1.49 4.75
CA ALA A 49 -17.75 -1.58 5.56
C ALA A 49 -18.02 -0.31 6.38
N THR A 50 -16.97 0.31 6.91
CA THR A 50 -17.06 1.47 7.79
C THR A 50 -17.29 2.77 7.03
N PHE A 51 -16.61 2.97 5.89
CA PHE A 51 -16.60 4.24 5.16
C PHE A 51 -17.41 4.16 3.85
N LYS A 52 -18.74 4.21 3.95
CA LYS A 52 -19.64 3.96 2.81
C LYS A 52 -19.82 5.10 1.80
N ASN A 53 -19.58 6.34 2.22
CA ASN A 53 -19.87 7.55 1.41
C ASN A 53 -18.60 8.28 0.97
N VAL A 54 -17.49 7.55 0.78
CA VAL A 54 -16.26 8.12 0.25
C VAL A 54 -16.52 8.57 -1.21
N PRO A 55 -16.23 9.83 -1.57
CA PRO A 55 -16.41 10.27 -2.95
C PRO A 55 -15.52 9.47 -3.90
N ARG A 56 -16.04 9.17 -5.08
CA ARG A 56 -15.26 8.51 -6.14
C ARG A 56 -14.40 9.55 -6.84
N TYR A 57 -13.10 9.36 -6.76
CA TYR A 57 -12.11 10.16 -7.47
C TYR A 57 -11.36 9.28 -8.45
N ASP A 58 -11.06 9.82 -9.64
CA ASP A 58 -10.02 9.25 -10.47
C ASP A 58 -8.66 9.56 -9.83
N VAL A 59 -7.82 8.54 -9.70
CA VAL A 59 -6.50 8.66 -9.06
C VAL A 59 -5.41 8.40 -10.09
N GLN A 60 -4.47 9.34 -10.22
CA GLN A 60 -3.27 9.17 -11.00
C GLN A 60 -2.05 9.03 -10.08
N ILE A 61 -1.29 7.95 -10.24
CA ILE A 61 -0.02 7.73 -9.54
C ILE A 61 1.12 8.09 -10.49
N GLN A 62 2.03 8.95 -10.05
CA GLN A 62 3.23 9.33 -10.77
C GLN A 62 4.46 8.97 -9.94
N LEU A 63 5.44 8.32 -10.57
CA LEU A 63 6.70 7.99 -9.91
C LEU A 63 7.71 9.10 -10.14
N LYS A 64 8.43 9.44 -9.07
CA LYS A 64 9.60 10.32 -9.14
C LYS A 64 10.80 9.66 -8.48
N GLN A 65 11.96 9.82 -9.09
CA GLN A 65 13.25 9.45 -8.52
C GLN A 65 14.18 10.66 -8.63
N ASN A 66 14.77 11.08 -7.51
CA ASN A 66 15.66 12.26 -7.45
C ASN A 66 15.03 13.52 -8.07
N GLY A 67 13.74 13.76 -7.77
CA GLY A 67 12.99 14.93 -8.24
C GLY A 67 12.52 14.86 -9.70
N ARG A 68 12.86 13.80 -10.45
CA ARG A 68 12.48 13.63 -11.86
C ARG A 68 11.41 12.56 -12.02
N PHE A 69 10.47 12.80 -12.93
CA PHE A 69 9.51 11.77 -13.32
C PHE A 69 10.21 10.59 -13.97
N VAL A 70 9.79 9.38 -13.61
CA VAL A 70 10.30 8.13 -14.18
C VAL A 70 9.15 7.31 -14.76
N PRO A 71 9.39 6.51 -15.81
CA PRO A 71 8.38 5.59 -16.30
C PRO A 71 8.00 4.57 -15.22
N MET A 72 6.78 4.04 -15.34
CA MET A 72 6.35 2.95 -14.47
C MET A 72 7.24 1.72 -14.73
N PRO A 73 7.91 1.15 -13.71
CA PRO A 73 8.72 -0.05 -13.88
C PRO A 73 7.86 -1.25 -14.30
N GLU A 74 8.42 -2.13 -15.11
CA GLU A 74 7.71 -3.32 -15.63
C GLU A 74 7.26 -4.26 -14.50
N TRP A 75 8.08 -4.42 -13.46
CA TRP A 75 7.77 -5.31 -12.33
C TRP A 75 6.47 -4.97 -11.60
N ILE A 76 5.99 -3.72 -11.70
CA ILE A 76 4.76 -3.28 -11.02
C ILE A 76 3.49 -3.88 -11.66
N SER A 77 3.60 -4.38 -12.90
CA SER A 77 2.48 -4.93 -13.66
C SER A 77 1.92 -6.18 -12.98
N TYR A 78 0.72 -6.08 -12.39
CA TYR A 78 0.06 -7.25 -11.81
C TYR A 78 -0.43 -8.28 -12.83
N ARG A 79 -0.54 -7.89 -14.11
CA ARG A 79 -0.94 -8.80 -15.19
C ARG A 79 0.24 -9.65 -15.67
N HIS A 80 1.45 -9.07 -15.64
CA HIS A 80 2.68 -9.71 -16.08
C HIS A 80 3.81 -9.37 -15.09
N PRO A 81 3.75 -9.91 -13.86
CA PRO A 81 4.74 -9.57 -12.84
C PRO A 81 6.10 -10.16 -13.20
N ASP A 82 7.14 -9.32 -13.14
CA ASP A 82 8.53 -9.76 -13.26
C ASP A 82 8.97 -10.43 -11.94
N ARG A 83 8.79 -11.75 -11.89
CA ARG A 83 9.08 -12.55 -10.69
C ARG A 83 10.55 -12.48 -10.28
N ALA A 84 11.48 -12.45 -11.24
CA ALA A 84 12.91 -12.41 -10.94
C ALA A 84 13.28 -11.11 -10.22
N THR A 85 12.76 -9.98 -10.70
CA THR A 85 12.95 -8.68 -10.03
C THR A 85 12.29 -8.67 -8.64
N ILE A 86 11.06 -9.18 -8.53
CA ILE A 86 10.31 -9.21 -7.26
C ILE A 86 11.00 -10.08 -6.20
N GLU A 87 11.51 -11.26 -6.58
CA GLU A 87 12.26 -12.14 -5.69
C GLU A 87 13.53 -11.47 -5.17
N GLY A 88 14.18 -10.63 -5.99
CA GLY A 88 15.36 -9.84 -5.59
C GLY A 88 15.09 -8.74 -4.56
N PHE A 89 13.83 -8.46 -4.19
CA PHE A 89 13.50 -7.50 -3.12
C PHE A 89 13.46 -8.12 -1.72
N LYS A 90 13.45 -9.46 -1.62
CA LYS A 90 13.42 -10.22 -0.36
C LYS A 90 14.85 -10.51 0.12
#